data_AF-A0A699R7Q8-F1
#
_entry.id   AF-A0A699R7Q8-F1
#
_cell.length_a   1.000
_cell.length_b   1.000
_cell.length_c   1.000
_cell.angle_alpha   90.00
_cell.angle_beta   90.00
_cell.angle_gamma   90.00
#
_symmetry.space_group_name_H-M   'P 1'
#
loop_
_entity.id
_entity.type
_entity.pdbx_description
1 polymer ?
#
loop_
_entity_poly.entity_id
_entity_poly.type
_entity_poly.pdbx_seq_one_letter_code
_entity_poly.pdbx_strand_id
1 'polypeptide(L)'
;SLPKDHMADFHHLDDAREIWLAVKARFGGNEESKKMSKTMLKQAFLEFSVSKEEGLHKGYDRFQKILSQLNQMQAKPDNDDVNIKFLRALRPSWS
;
A
#
# COMPACT_ATOMS: atom_id res chain seq x y z
N SER A 1 -2.33 -15.63 -4.48
CA SER A 1 -3.06 -16.76 -5.08
C SER A 1 -4.46 -16.31 -5.43
N LEU A 2 -5.00 -16.71 -6.58
CA LEU A 2 -6.42 -16.47 -6.89
C LEU A 2 -7.29 -17.20 -5.87
N PRO A 3 -8.35 -16.57 -5.32
CA PRO A 3 -9.29 -17.27 -4.45
C PRO A 3 -9.89 -18.45 -5.22
N LYS A 4 -9.91 -19.64 -4.60
CA LYS A 4 -10.39 -20.88 -5.23
C LYS A 4 -11.80 -20.74 -5.81
N ASP A 5 -12.63 -19.95 -5.15
CA ASP A 5 -14.03 -19.73 -5.53
C ASP A 5 -14.21 -18.94 -6.83
N HIS A 6 -13.14 -18.31 -7.35
CA HIS A 6 -13.16 -17.57 -8.62
C HIS A 6 -12.45 -18.30 -9.76
N MET A 7 -11.91 -19.51 -9.54
CA MET A 7 -11.21 -20.24 -10.61
C MET A 7 -12.16 -20.74 -11.70
N ALA A 8 -13.39 -21.16 -11.33
CA ALA A 8 -14.41 -21.63 -12.25
C ALA A 8 -14.77 -20.59 -13.34
N ASP A 9 -14.63 -19.30 -13.01
CA ASP A 9 -14.96 -18.20 -13.91
C ASP A 9 -13.98 -18.07 -15.09
N PHE A 10 -12.85 -18.79 -15.08
CA PHE A 10 -11.84 -18.77 -16.14
C PHE A 10 -11.71 -20.11 -16.89
N HIS A 11 -12.48 -21.15 -16.52
CA HIS A 11 -12.36 -22.49 -17.11
C HIS A 11 -12.73 -22.58 -18.61
N HIS A 12 -13.34 -21.53 -19.16
CA HIS A 12 -13.71 -21.45 -20.58
C HIS A 12 -12.63 -20.78 -21.45
N LEU A 13 -11.50 -20.39 -20.84
CA LEU A 13 -10.36 -19.79 -21.52
C LEU A 13 -9.26 -20.84 -21.65
N ASP A 14 -8.86 -21.14 -22.89
CA ASP A 14 -7.88 -22.21 -23.17
C ASP A 14 -6.43 -21.69 -23.21
N ASP A 15 -6.24 -20.38 -23.33
CA ASP A 15 -4.92 -19.76 -23.46
C ASP A 15 -4.48 -19.02 -22.19
N ALA A 16 -3.22 -19.23 -21.80
CA ALA A 16 -2.65 -18.64 -20.60
C ALA A 16 -2.61 -17.10 -20.63
N ARG A 17 -2.48 -16.49 -21.82
CA ARG A 17 -2.53 -15.02 -21.98
C ARG A 17 -3.94 -14.50 -21.73
N GLU A 18 -4.96 -15.20 -22.22
CA GLU A 18 -6.36 -14.84 -22.01
C GLU A 18 -6.75 -14.94 -20.54
N ILE A 19 -6.39 -16.04 -19.88
CA ILE A 19 -6.58 -16.22 -18.43
C ILE A 19 -5.90 -15.06 -17.67
N TRP A 20 -4.66 -14.70 -18.01
CA TRP A 20 -3.94 -13.60 -17.37
C TRP A 20 -4.61 -12.24 -17.60
N LEU A 21 -5.11 -11.97 -18.80
CA LEU A 21 -5.83 -10.73 -19.11
C LEU A 21 -7.16 -10.65 -18.37
N ALA A 22 -7.92 -11.74 -18.31
CA ALA A 22 -9.20 -11.80 -17.60
C ALA A 22 -9.01 -11.63 -16.08
N VAL A 23 -7.97 -12.26 -15.51
CA VAL A 23 -7.57 -12.06 -14.11
C VAL A 23 -7.19 -10.60 -13.85
N LYS A 24 -6.40 -9.96 -14.72
CA LYS A 24 -6.07 -8.54 -14.59
C LYS A 24 -7.28 -7.63 -14.74
N ALA A 25 -8.21 -7.93 -15.65
CA ALA A 25 -9.43 -7.14 -15.82
C ALA A 25 -10.31 -7.20 -14.57
N ARG A 26 -10.44 -8.39 -13.96
CA ARG A 26 -11.30 -8.61 -12.80
C ARG A 26 -10.67 -8.16 -11.48
N PHE A 27 -9.40 -8.45 -11.27
CA PHE A 27 -8.71 -8.25 -9.98
C PHE A 27 -7.62 -7.18 -10.02
N GLY A 28 -7.25 -6.66 -11.19
CA GLY A 28 -6.19 -5.67 -11.33
C GLY A 28 -6.53 -4.28 -10.80
N GLY A 29 -7.76 -4.08 -10.30
CA GLY A 29 -8.30 -2.79 -9.88
C GLY A 29 -8.52 -1.86 -11.08
N ASN A 30 -9.62 -1.10 -11.08
CA ASN A 30 -9.79 -0.04 -12.08
C ASN A 30 -8.89 1.16 -11.75
N GLU A 31 -8.58 2.00 -12.74
CA GLU A 31 -7.67 3.15 -12.56
C GLU A 31 -8.14 4.12 -11.47
N GLU A 32 -9.45 4.32 -11.33
CA GLU A 32 -10.03 5.17 -10.27
C GLU A 32 -9.78 4.59 -8.87
N SER A 33 -9.91 3.28 -8.69
CA SER A 33 -9.64 2.60 -7.42
C SER A 33 -8.17 2.66 -7.02
N LYS A 34 -7.26 2.57 -8.00
CA LYS A 34 -5.82 2.77 -7.79
C LYS A 34 -5.53 4.22 -7.41
N LYS A 35 -6.14 5.18 -8.10
CA LYS A 35 -5.99 6.60 -7.79
C LYS A 35 -6.49 6.93 -6.39
N MET A 36 -7.67 6.43 -6.02
CA MET A 36 -8.24 6.58 -4.68
C MET A 36 -7.31 5.99 -3.62
N SER A 37 -6.85 4.75 -3.81
CA SER A 37 -5.92 4.08 -2.88
C SER A 37 -4.61 4.85 -2.72
N LYS A 38 -4.05 5.37 -3.81
CA LYS A 38 -2.84 6.21 -3.80
C LYS A 38 -3.05 7.49 -2.99
N THR A 39 -4.19 8.15 -3.15
CA THR A 39 -4.54 9.36 -2.38
C THR A 39 -4.70 9.04 -0.90
N MET A 40 -5.37 7.95 -0.54
CA MET A 40 -5.52 7.52 0.85
C MET A 40 -4.18 7.22 1.53
N LEU A 41 -3.26 6.54 0.83
CA LEU A 41 -1.92 6.25 1.35
C LEU A 41 -1.08 7.52 1.54
N LYS A 42 -1.18 8.48 0.61
CA LYS A 42 -0.53 9.79 0.76
C LYS A 42 -1.07 10.53 1.98
N GLN A 43 -2.38 10.50 2.21
CA GLN A 43 -2.98 11.11 3.38
C GLN A 43 -2.49 10.44 4.67
N ALA A 44 -2.48 9.10 4.72
CA ALA A 44 -1.97 8.35 5.85
C ALA A 44 -0.49 8.65 6.16
N PHE A 45 0.33 8.87 5.14
CA PHE A 45 1.72 9.33 5.30
C PHE A 45 1.80 10.75 5.85
N LEU A 46 0.97 11.68 5.33
CA LEU A 46 0.98 13.07 5.76
C LEU A 46 0.53 13.23 7.21
N GLU A 47 -0.50 12.49 7.62
CA GLU A 47 -1.08 12.50 8.97
C GLU A 47 -0.39 11.54 9.94
N PHE A 48 0.67 10.86 9.51
CA PHE A 48 1.35 9.87 10.32
C PHE A 48 1.85 10.45 11.64
N SER A 49 1.48 9.77 12.73
CA SER A 49 1.93 10.06 14.10
C SER A 49 2.05 8.76 14.89
N VAL A 50 2.89 8.76 15.93
CA VAL A 50 3.09 7.61 16.83
C VAL A 50 2.50 7.91 18.22
N SER A 51 1.53 7.10 18.66
CA SER A 51 0.94 7.26 20.00
C SER A 51 1.83 6.66 21.10
N LYS A 52 1.49 6.92 22.38
CA LYS A 52 2.31 6.45 23.52
C LYS A 52 2.16 4.95 23.67
N GLU A 53 0.91 4.53 23.51
CA GLU A 53 0.39 3.18 23.68
C GLU A 53 0.85 2.28 22.54
N GLU A 54 1.01 2.85 21.33
CA GLU A 54 1.57 2.14 20.18
C GLU A 54 3.05 1.83 20.37
N GLY A 55 3.83 2.80 20.86
CA GLY A 55 5.27 2.64 21.05
C GLY A 55 6.06 2.76 19.74
N LEU A 56 7.36 3.07 19.85
CA LEU A 56 8.22 3.37 18.70
C LEU A 56 8.30 2.23 17.69
N HIS A 57 8.49 0.99 18.17
CA HIS A 57 8.67 -0.17 17.29
C HIS A 57 7.45 -0.42 16.39
N LYS A 58 6.24 -0.49 16.99
CA LYS A 58 5.01 -0.69 16.22
C LYS A 58 4.70 0.50 15.31
N GLY A 59 4.97 1.72 15.79
CA GLY A 59 4.84 2.93 14.97
C GLY A 59 5.73 2.86 13.73
N TYR A 60 6.99 2.44 13.89
CA TYR A 60 7.93 2.27 12.78
C TYR A 60 7.48 1.19 11.79
N ASP A 61 7.01 0.03 12.26
CA ASP A 61 6.48 -1.02 11.39
C ASP A 61 5.30 -0.51 10.54
N ARG A 62 4.41 0.27 11.16
CA ARG A 62 3.26 0.87 10.46
C ARG A 62 3.71 1.92 9.44
N PHE A 63 4.72 2.72 9.77
CA PHE A 63 5.33 3.66 8.84
C PHE A 63 5.96 2.96 7.62
N GLN A 64 6.75 1.91 7.86
CA GLN A 64 7.37 1.09 6.80
C GLN A 64 6.31 0.45 5.90
N LYS A 65 5.19 -0.01 6.47
CA LYS A 65 4.08 -0.55 5.70
C LYS A 65 3.48 0.49 4.73
N ILE A 66 3.25 1.72 5.20
CA ILE A 66 2.77 2.82 4.34
C ILE A 66 3.77 3.10 3.20
N LEU A 67 5.07 3.18 3.50
CA LEU A 67 6.10 3.42 2.50
C LEU A 67 6.21 2.29 1.46
N SER A 68 6.11 1.03 1.90
CA SER A 68 6.12 -0.12 1.02
C SER A 68 4.97 -0.08 0.02
N GLN A 69 3.76 0.26 0.50
CA GLN A 69 2.58 0.40 -0.36
C GLN A 69 2.72 1.60 -1.32
N LEU A 70 3.22 2.75 -0.85
CA LEU A 70 3.50 3.90 -1.72
C LEU A 70 4.54 3.57 -2.81
N ASN A 71 5.57 2.78 -2.48
CA ASN A 71 6.59 2.36 -3.44
C ASN A 71 6.00 1.45 -4.54
N GLN A 72 5.15 0.50 -4.17
CA GLN A 72 4.43 -0.35 -5.14
C GLN A 72 3.59 0.47 -6.13
N MET A 73 3.13 1.65 -5.72
CA MET A 73 2.34 2.57 -6.54
C MET A 73 3.17 3.69 -7.19
N GLN A 74 4.50 3.57 -7.18
CA GLN A 74 5.45 4.57 -7.70
C GLN A 74 5.11 5.98 -7.17
N ALA A 75 4.89 6.05 -5.86
CA ALA A 75 4.42 7.22 -5.13
C ALA A 75 5.22 7.47 -3.85
N LYS A 76 6.32 6.73 -3.65
CA LYS A 76 7.18 6.90 -2.47
C LYS A 76 7.83 8.29 -2.53
N PRO A 77 7.77 9.09 -1.44
CA PRO A 77 8.54 10.32 -1.33
C PRO A 77 10.04 10.04 -1.35
N ASP A 78 10.85 11.07 -1.55
CA ASP A 78 12.31 10.94 -1.39
C ASP A 78 12.68 10.58 0.06
N ASN A 79 13.91 10.09 0.22
CA ASN A 79 14.34 9.59 1.53
C ASN A 79 14.45 10.71 2.58
N ASP A 80 14.73 11.96 2.19
CA ASP A 80 14.87 13.06 3.14
C ASP A 80 13.49 13.45 3.70
N ASP A 81 12.48 13.56 2.84
CA ASP A 81 11.08 13.78 3.23
C ASP A 81 10.55 12.66 4.13
N VAL A 82 10.90 11.41 3.81
CA VAL A 82 10.55 10.23 4.63
C VAL A 82 11.19 10.33 6.01
N ASN A 83 12.48 10.63 6.08
CA ASN A 83 13.21 10.75 7.34
C ASN A 83 12.66 11.89 8.19
N ILE A 84 12.46 13.07 7.60
CA ILE A 84 11.90 14.24 8.27
C ILE A 84 10.48 13.95 8.77
N LYS A 85 9.63 13.28 7.96
CA LYS A 85 8.28 12.90 8.39
C LYS A 85 8.31 12.00 9.61
N PHE A 86 9.16 10.98 9.61
CA PHE A 86 9.26 10.06 10.73
C PHE A 86 9.77 10.75 12.00
N LEU A 87 10.86 11.53 11.90
CA LEU A 87 11.43 12.27 13.03
C LEU A 87 10.43 13.25 13.64
N ARG A 88 9.62 13.93 12.81
CA ARG A 88 8.54 14.82 13.30
C ARG A 88 7.38 14.10 13.97
N ALA A 89 7.17 12.82 13.65
CA ALA A 89 6.16 11.98 14.28
C ALA A 89 6.64 11.39 15.62
N LEU A 90 7.93 11.50 15.94
CA LEU A 90 8.48 11.10 17.22
C LEU A 90 8.10 12.09 18.31
N ARG A 91 7.99 11.56 19.53
CA ARG A 91 7.83 12.37 20.73
C ARG A 91 9.14 13.06 21.07
N PRO A 92 9.11 14.24 21.71
CA PRO A 92 10.33 14.90 22.22
C PRO A 92 11.16 14.02 23.17
N SER A 93 10.54 13.07 23.86
CA SER A 93 11.25 12.12 24.72
C SER A 93 12.01 11.03 23.96
N TRP A 94 11.83 10.94 22.64
CA TRP A 94 12.46 9.95 21.75
C TRP A 94 13.31 10.59 20.65
N SER A 95 13.31 11.92 20.56
CA SER A 95 14.15 12.70 19.63
C SER A 95 15.53 12.91 20.20
#